data_AF-A0A0F9HWT7-F1
#
_entry.id   AF-A0A0F9HWT7-F1
#
_cell.length_a   1.000
_cell.length_b   1.000
_cell.length_c   1.000
_cell.angle_alpha   90.00
_cell.angle_beta   90.00
_cell.angle_gamma   90.00
#
_symmetry.space_group_name_H-M   'P 1'
#
loop_
_entity.id
_entity.type
_entity.pdbx_description
1 polymer ?
#
loop_
_entity_poly.entity_id
_entity_poly.type
_entity_poly.pdbx_seq_one_letter_code
_entity_poly.pdbx_strand_id
1 'polypeptide(L)' 'VVPQGRVVEGSRVAVWGCGGVGLSAVMIAASIGARVVAVDIDEAALDLDRKS' A
#
# COMPACT_ATOMS: atom_id res chain seq x y z
N VAL A 1 -11.37 3.25 18.64
CA VAL A 1 -10.43 4.29 18.14
C VAL A 1 -9.39 3.60 17.29
N VAL A 2 -9.12 4.05 16.06
CA VAL A 2 -8.07 3.49 15.19
C VAL A 2 -6.92 4.49 15.04
N PRO A 3 -5.65 4.07 15.23
CA PRO A 3 -4.50 4.93 14.98
C PRO A 3 -4.32 5.17 13.49
N GLN A 4 -3.87 6.38 13.12
CA GLN A 4 -3.64 6.79 11.74
C GLN A 4 -2.14 6.99 11.50
N GLY A 5 -1.64 6.53 10.35
CA GLY A 5 -0.20 6.47 10.04
C GLY A 5 0.46 7.82 9.69
N ARG A 6 -0.33 8.88 9.43
CA ARG A 6 0.16 10.23 9.06
C ARG A 6 1.21 10.21 7.94
N VAL A 7 0.91 9.49 6.85
CA VAL A 7 1.80 9.37 5.70
C VAL A 7 2.02 10.73 5.06
N VAL A 8 3.28 11.06 4.84
CA VAL A 8 3.75 12.25 4.12
C VAL A 8 4.68 11.86 2.99
N GLU A 9 5.00 12.79 2.09
CA GLU A 9 5.96 12.58 1.01
C GLU A 9 7.28 11.99 1.53
N GLY A 10 7.83 11.00 0.81
CA GLY A 10 9.06 10.30 1.19
C GLY A 10 8.92 9.27 2.32
N SER A 11 7.74 9.12 2.93
CA SER A 11 7.48 8.06 3.91
C SER A 11 7.76 6.67 3.35
N ARG A 12 8.11 5.72 4.22
CA ARG A 12 8.13 4.29 3.88
C ARG A 12 6.91 3.61 4.47
N VAL A 13 6.14 2.92 3.65
CA VAL A 13 4.89 2.28 4.06
C VAL A 13 4.94 0.81 3.67
N ALA A 14 4.61 -0.08 4.61
CA ALA A 14 4.37 -1.48 4.32
C ALA A 14 2.86 -1.74 4.40
N VAL A 15 2.29 -2.34 3.35
CA VAL A 15 0.88 -2.70 3.30
C VAL A 15 0.77 -4.22 3.25
N TRP A 16 0.10 -4.81 4.24
CA TRP A 16 -0.15 -6.24 4.31
C TRP A 16 -1.55 -6.55 3.76
N GLY A 17 -1.60 -7.40 2.74
CA GLY A 17 -2.80 -7.72 1.97
C GLY A 17 -2.99 -6.78 0.77
N CYS A 18 -3.21 -7.35 -0.41
CA CYS A 18 -3.42 -6.67 -1.68
C CYS A 18 -4.88 -6.84 -2.19
N GLY A 19 -5.83 -6.97 -1.26
CA GLY A 19 -7.27 -6.88 -1.57
C GLY A 19 -7.73 -5.42 -1.74
N GLY A 20 -9.04 -5.20 -1.85
CA GLY A 20 -9.59 -3.86 -2.18
C GLY A 20 -9.15 -2.71 -1.25
N VAL A 21 -9.04 -2.96 0.06
CA VAL A 21 -8.55 -1.94 1.02
C VAL A 21 -7.03 -1.78 0.93
N GLY A 22 -6.30 -2.87 0.76
CA GLY A 22 -4.85 -2.86 0.64
C GLY A 22 -4.36 -2.11 -0.59
N LEU A 23 -4.91 -2.44 -1.76
CA LEU A 23 -4.68 -1.71 -3.01
C LEU A 23 -5.01 -0.23 -2.86
N SER A 24 -6.14 0.10 -2.21
CA SER A 24 -6.49 1.50 -1.95
C SER A 24 -5.44 2.20 -1.08
N ALA A 25 -4.94 1.53 -0.04
CA ALA A 25 -3.90 2.08 0.82
C ALA A 25 -2.57 2.27 0.07
N VAL A 26 -2.19 1.32 -0.79
CA VAL A 26 -1.01 1.44 -1.66
C VAL A 26 -1.17 2.64 -2.61
N MET A 27 -2.27 2.73 -3.35
CA MET A 27 -2.53 3.83 -4.28
C MET A 27 -2.50 5.19 -3.58
N ILE A 28 -3.15 5.31 -2.42
CA ILE A 28 -3.17 6.56 -1.65
C ILE A 28 -1.75 6.93 -1.20
N ALA A 29 -1.02 6.00 -0.58
CA ALA A 29 0.34 6.26 -0.11
C ALA A 29 1.31 6.61 -1.26
N ALA A 30 1.22 5.89 -2.39
CA ALA A 30 2.01 6.17 -3.58
C ALA A 30 1.69 7.56 -4.15
N SER A 31 0.41 7.95 -4.22
CA SER A 31 0.00 9.28 -4.70
C SER A 31 0.50 10.45 -3.82
N ILE A 32 0.75 10.18 -2.53
CA ILE A 32 1.37 11.12 -1.58
C ILE A 32 2.90 11.22 -1.80
N GLY A 33 3.50 10.35 -2.62
CA GLY A 33 4.95 10.28 -2.84
C GLY A 33 5.68 9.41 -1.82
N ALA A 34 4.97 8.50 -1.15
CA ALA A 34 5.60 7.52 -0.28
C ALA A 34 6.20 6.36 -1.09
N ARG A 35 7.22 5.70 -0.52
CA ARG A 35 7.73 4.41 -1.02
C ARG A 35 6.98 3.28 -0.34
N VAL A 36 6.20 2.56 -1.11
CA VAL A 36 5.32 1.50 -0.61
C VAL A 36 5.91 0.12 -0.91
N VAL A 37 5.79 -0.79 0.05
CA VAL A 37 6.06 -2.22 -0.12
C VAL A 37 4.77 -2.97 0.20
N ALA A 38 4.17 -3.57 -0.83
CA ALA A 38 3.02 -4.45 -0.67
C ALA A 38 3.48 -5.87 -0.33
N VAL A 39 2.79 -6.50 0.61
CA VAL A 39 3.06 -7.86 1.09
C VAL A 39 1.76 -8.65 1.03
N ASP A 40 1.75 -9.72 0.26
CA ASP A 40 0.66 -10.69 0.20
C ASP A 40 1.25 -12.10 0.07
N ILE A 41 0.46 -13.09 0.47
CA ILE A 41 0.79 -14.51 0.31
C ILE A 41 0.40 -15.01 -1.09
N ASP A 42 -0.56 -14.33 -1.74
CA ASP A 42 -1.02 -14.66 -3.08
C ASP A 42 -0.24 -13.83 -4.12
N GLU A 43 0.55 -14.52 -4.94
CA GLU A 43 1.32 -13.90 -6.01
C GLU A 43 0.43 -13.19 -7.03
N ALA A 44 -0.78 -13.70 -7.30
CA ALA A 44 -1.71 -13.07 -8.23
C ALA A 44 -2.21 -11.71 -7.71
N ALA A 45 -2.34 -11.57 -6.39
CA ALA A 45 -2.73 -10.30 -5.76
C ALA A 45 -1.60 -9.26 -5.87
N LEU A 46 -0.34 -9.68 -5.71
CA LEU A 46 0.83 -8.82 -5.90
C LEU A 46 0.98 -8.33 -7.35
N ASP A 47 0.66 -9.17 -8.34
CA ASP A 47 0.74 -8.77 -9.75
C ASP A 47 -0.31 -7.73 -10.15
N LEU A 48 -1.43 -7.67 -9.45
CA LEU A 48 -2.43 -6.64 -9.62
C LEU A 48 -1.92 -5.28 -9.11
N ASP A 49 -1.19 -5.29 -8.00
CA ASP A 49 -0.63 -4.11 -7.35
C ASP A 49 0.59 -3.54 -8.10
N ARG A 50 1.46 -4.39 -8.65
CA ARG A 50 2.68 -3.98 -9.40
C ARG A 50 2.45 -3.09 -10.63
N LYS A 51 1.21 -2.99 -11.11
CA LYS A 51 0.85 -2.16 -12.27
C LYS A 51 0.44 -0.73 -11.90
N SER A 52 0.38 -0.39 -10.61
CA SER A 52 -0.04 0.92 -10.11
C SER A 52 1.06 1.98 -10.14
#